data_AF-A0A496RYT5-F1
#
_entry.id   AF-A0A496RYT5-F1
#
_cell.length_a   1.000
_cell.length_b   1.000
_cell.length_c   1.000
_cell.angle_alpha   90.00
_cell.angle_beta   90.00
_cell.angle_gamma   90.00
#
_symmetry.space_group_name_H-M   'P 1'
#
loop_
_entity.id
_entity.type
_entity.pdbx_description
1 polymer ?
#
loop_
_entity_poly.entity_id
_entity_poly.type
_entity_poly.pdbx_seq_one_letter_code
_entity_poly.pdbx_strand_id
1 'polypeptide(L)'
;MASEITPGKSRAALVLDIIKLVFDIMQTVSFMMFIEEEGIQIRGFGIMSLMRENLVDEVETQLEALKEQVQNLETFCDSWGWFAPYMKPTYANYVQAAYDQIDAWEAWVAAKKAERDKAIIRIVSSPTNAEIWIDDENSNLLTPQTFDDLSPGDHTIKLKYVSSRRGQLEYEDTITVEKGKTKEFRFVLEEVS
;
A
#
# COMPACT_ATOMS: atom_id res chain seq x y z
N MET A 1 0.22 -65.42 -15.75
CA MET A 1 0.05 -65.58 -14.29
C MET A 1 -1.19 -64.80 -13.92
N ALA A 2 -2.20 -65.50 -13.40
CA ALA A 2 -3.56 -64.99 -13.27
C ALA A 2 -3.64 -63.84 -12.25
N SER A 3 -4.43 -62.82 -12.59
CA SER A 3 -4.89 -61.78 -11.68
C SER A 3 -5.76 -62.39 -10.59
N GLU A 4 -5.26 -62.46 -9.37
CA GLU A 4 -6.11 -62.76 -8.21
C GLU A 4 -6.91 -61.50 -7.85
N ILE A 5 -8.17 -61.47 -8.32
CA ILE A 5 -9.20 -60.62 -7.75
C ILE A 5 -9.40 -61.11 -6.30
N THR A 6 -9.04 -60.29 -5.32
CA THR A 6 -9.16 -60.64 -3.90
C THR A 6 -10.64 -60.92 -3.57
N PRO A 7 -10.99 -62.06 -2.91
CA PRO A 7 -12.37 -62.38 -2.57
C PRO A 7 -13.00 -61.28 -1.69
N GLY A 8 -14.29 -60.99 -1.93
CA GLY A 8 -15.01 -59.83 -1.42
C GLY A 8 -14.79 -59.53 0.07
N LYS A 9 -14.24 -58.34 0.36
CA LYS A 9 -14.10 -57.80 1.72
C LYS A 9 -15.44 -57.84 2.45
N SER A 10 -15.41 -58.16 3.75
CA SER A 10 -16.60 -58.08 4.59
C SER A 10 -17.12 -56.64 4.62
N ARG A 11 -18.43 -56.45 4.85
CA ARG A 11 -19.04 -55.11 4.98
C ARG A 11 -18.31 -54.25 6.04
N ALA A 12 -17.86 -54.87 7.13
CA ALA A 12 -17.10 -54.20 8.19
C ALA A 12 -15.71 -53.73 7.71
N ALA A 13 -15.00 -54.55 6.91
CA ALA A 13 -13.72 -54.17 6.34
C ALA A 13 -13.88 -53.01 5.33
N LEU A 14 -14.94 -53.04 4.52
CA LEU A 14 -15.24 -51.96 3.58
C LEU A 14 -15.59 -50.64 4.30
N VAL A 15 -16.33 -50.71 5.41
CA VAL A 15 -16.61 -49.54 6.26
C VAL A 15 -15.31 -48.96 6.85
N LEU A 16 -14.41 -49.82 7.34
CA LEU A 16 -13.13 -49.36 7.88
C LEU A 16 -12.25 -48.70 6.80
N ASP A 17 -12.22 -49.23 5.59
CA ASP A 17 -11.48 -48.64 4.47
C ASP A 17 -12.05 -47.27 4.08
N ILE A 18 -13.38 -47.11 4.07
CA ILE A 18 -14.03 -45.81 3.82
C ILE A 18 -13.65 -44.81 4.91
N ILE A 19 -13.67 -45.21 6.18
CA ILE A 19 -13.28 -44.35 7.30
C ILE A 19 -11.82 -43.91 7.13
N LYS A 20 -10.90 -44.82 6.82
CA LYS A 20 -9.48 -44.50 6.57
C LYS A 20 -9.33 -43.51 5.42
N LEU A 21 -10.03 -43.72 4.31
CA LEU A 21 -10.00 -42.80 3.17
C LEU A 21 -10.43 -41.38 3.57
N VAL A 22 -11.47 -41.24 4.39
CA VAL A 22 -11.90 -39.92 4.91
C VAL A 22 -10.81 -39.26 5.75
N PHE A 23 -10.15 -40.01 6.64
CA PHE A 23 -9.04 -39.49 7.43
C PHE A 23 -7.83 -39.10 6.58
N ASP A 24 -7.49 -39.89 5.56
CA ASP A 24 -6.37 -39.61 4.66
C ASP A 24 -6.62 -38.33 3.83
N ILE A 25 -7.85 -38.14 3.34
CA ILE A 25 -8.25 -36.90 2.65
C ILE A 25 -8.18 -35.71 3.62
N MET A 26 -8.69 -35.84 4.84
CA MET A 26 -8.63 -34.79 5.85
C MET A 26 -7.18 -34.37 6.15
N GLN A 27 -6.27 -35.33 6.33
CA GLN A 27 -4.85 -35.07 6.55
C GLN A 27 -4.22 -34.35 5.35
N THR A 28 -4.53 -34.80 4.14
CA THR A 28 -4.01 -34.20 2.90
C THR A 28 -4.45 -32.74 2.74
N VAL A 29 -5.76 -32.47 2.91
CA VAL A 29 -6.32 -31.13 2.82
C VAL A 29 -5.74 -30.21 3.90
N SER A 30 -5.59 -30.71 5.14
CA SER A 30 -4.97 -29.97 6.23
C SER A 30 -3.51 -29.61 5.94
N PHE A 31 -2.74 -30.55 5.38
CA PHE A 31 -1.35 -30.31 5.02
C PHE A 31 -1.20 -29.29 3.87
N MET A 32 -2.06 -29.35 2.86
CA MET A 32 -2.05 -28.36 1.77
C MET A 32 -2.29 -26.95 2.29
N MET A 33 -3.30 -26.76 3.16
CA MET A 33 -3.56 -25.45 3.77
C MET A 33 -2.37 -24.95 4.61
N PHE A 34 -1.71 -25.85 5.34
CA PHE A 34 -0.52 -25.52 6.13
C PHE A 34 0.64 -25.05 5.24
N ILE A 35 0.91 -25.74 4.13
CA ILE A 35 1.98 -25.35 3.21
C ILE A 35 1.72 -23.96 2.60
N GLU A 36 0.47 -23.66 2.24
CA GLU A 36 0.12 -22.33 1.74
C GLU A 36 0.25 -21.25 2.82
N GLU A 37 -0.18 -21.53 4.06
CA GLU A 37 0.03 -20.64 5.21
C GLU A 37 1.50 -20.29 5.43
N GLU A 38 2.38 -21.30 5.46
CA GLU A 38 3.82 -21.09 5.58
C GLU A 38 4.39 -20.33 4.38
N GLY A 39 3.89 -20.60 3.17
CA GLY A 39 4.26 -19.87 1.96
C GLY A 39 3.95 -18.37 2.05
N ILE A 40 2.77 -18.02 2.56
CA ILE A 40 2.34 -16.63 2.81
C ILE A 40 3.26 -15.98 3.86
N GLN A 41 3.59 -16.68 4.95
CA GLN A 41 4.51 -16.16 5.97
C GLN A 41 5.94 -15.91 5.42
N ILE A 42 6.46 -16.85 4.61
CA ILE A 42 7.77 -16.71 3.95
C ILE A 42 7.80 -15.48 3.05
N ARG A 43 6.74 -15.27 2.24
CA ARG A 43 6.61 -14.07 1.40
C ARG A 43 6.56 -12.80 2.27
N GLY A 44 5.83 -12.84 3.38
CA GLY A 44 5.77 -11.76 4.35
C GLY A 44 7.15 -11.34 4.88
N PHE A 45 8.01 -12.30 5.23
CA PHE A 45 9.40 -11.99 5.63
C PHE A 45 10.23 -11.37 4.50
N GLY A 46 10.00 -11.80 3.25
CA GLY A 46 10.60 -11.18 2.06
C GLY A 46 10.18 -9.71 1.92
N ILE A 47 8.89 -9.42 2.07
CA ILE A 47 8.35 -8.06 2.03
C ILE A 47 8.95 -7.19 3.14
N MET A 48 9.00 -7.67 4.38
CA MET A 48 9.61 -6.93 5.50
C MET A 48 11.08 -6.58 5.23
N SER A 49 11.80 -7.44 4.51
CA SER A 49 13.18 -7.16 4.09
C SER A 49 13.25 -6.02 3.07
N LEU A 50 12.36 -6.00 2.08
CA LEU A 50 12.24 -4.90 1.11
C LEU A 50 11.83 -3.58 1.79
N MET A 51 10.91 -3.64 2.74
CA MET A 51 10.49 -2.48 3.53
C MET A 51 11.65 -1.87 4.31
N ARG A 52 12.52 -2.70 4.90
CA ARG A 52 13.72 -2.24 5.61
C ARG A 52 14.67 -1.46 4.71
N GLU A 53 14.82 -1.90 3.46
CA GLU A 53 15.66 -1.24 2.45
C GLU A 53 14.94 -0.06 1.76
N ASN A 54 13.71 0.27 2.19
CA ASN A 54 12.88 1.35 1.62
C ASN A 54 12.63 1.21 0.10
N LEU A 55 12.58 -0.03 -0.39
CA LEU A 55 12.30 -0.41 -1.78
C LEU A 55 10.78 -0.46 -2.01
N VAL A 56 10.14 0.71 -1.98
CA VAL A 56 8.67 0.87 -1.92
C VAL A 56 7.95 0.26 -3.12
N ASP A 57 8.51 0.38 -4.32
CA ASP A 57 7.87 -0.10 -5.55
C ASP A 57 7.95 -1.64 -5.66
N GLU A 58 9.06 -2.21 -5.19
CA GLU A 58 9.24 -3.65 -5.03
C GLU A 58 8.33 -4.21 -3.95
N VAL A 59 8.15 -3.50 -2.83
CA VAL A 59 7.17 -3.88 -1.78
C VAL A 59 5.77 -3.96 -2.37
N GLU A 60 5.31 -2.92 -3.07
CA GLU A 60 3.98 -2.90 -3.70
C GLU A 60 3.78 -4.09 -4.63
N THR A 61 4.77 -4.38 -5.49
CA THR A 61 4.72 -5.53 -6.40
C THR A 61 4.58 -6.86 -5.64
N GLN A 62 5.29 -7.01 -4.52
CA GLN A 62 5.20 -8.23 -3.71
C GLN A 62 3.92 -8.32 -2.88
N LEU A 63 3.30 -7.19 -2.51
CA LEU A 63 2.00 -7.14 -1.83
C LEU A 63 0.89 -7.66 -2.73
N GLU A 64 0.87 -7.27 -4.01
CA GLU A 64 -0.11 -7.80 -4.97
C GLU A 64 0.00 -9.33 -5.10
N ALA A 65 1.23 -9.86 -5.17
CA ALA A 65 1.46 -11.29 -5.22
C ALA A 65 1.11 -12.00 -3.90
N LEU A 66 1.27 -11.34 -2.75
CA LEU A 66 0.84 -11.86 -1.45
C LEU A 66 -0.68 -11.95 -1.36
N LYS A 67 -1.37 -10.91 -1.83
CA LYS A 67 -2.84 -10.83 -1.86
C LYS A 67 -3.45 -11.94 -2.70
N GLU A 68 -2.90 -12.20 -3.89
CA GLU A 68 -3.31 -13.33 -4.74
C GLU A 68 -3.11 -14.67 -4.01
N GLN A 69 -1.99 -14.84 -3.30
CA GLN A 69 -1.73 -16.07 -2.56
C GLN A 69 -2.70 -16.29 -1.38
N VAL A 70 -3.03 -15.22 -0.64
CA VAL A 70 -4.03 -15.26 0.44
C VAL A 70 -5.42 -15.61 -0.12
N GLN A 71 -5.81 -15.02 -1.25
CA GLN A 71 -7.07 -15.33 -1.95
C GLN A 71 -7.14 -16.80 -2.40
N ASN A 72 -6.03 -17.36 -2.86
CA ASN A 72 -5.96 -18.78 -3.23
C ASN A 72 -6.19 -19.68 -2.01
N LEU A 73 -5.59 -19.38 -0.87
CA LEU A 73 -5.82 -20.11 0.38
C LEU A 73 -7.27 -19.99 0.86
N GLU A 74 -7.85 -18.80 0.81
CA GLU A 74 -9.26 -18.56 1.15
C GLU A 74 -10.19 -19.40 0.27
N THR A 75 -10.00 -19.33 -1.05
CA THR A 75 -10.78 -20.10 -2.04
C THR A 75 -10.64 -21.61 -1.81
N PHE A 76 -9.44 -22.08 -1.48
CA PHE A 76 -9.20 -23.47 -1.16
C PHE A 76 -9.92 -23.88 0.13
N CYS A 77 -9.84 -23.06 1.18
CA CYS A 77 -10.50 -23.30 2.47
C CYS A 77 -12.03 -23.34 2.32
N ASP A 78 -12.60 -22.50 1.47
CA ASP A 78 -14.04 -22.51 1.18
C ASP A 78 -14.48 -23.77 0.43
N SER A 79 -13.68 -24.20 -0.56
CA SER A 79 -13.99 -25.34 -1.41
C SER A 79 -13.76 -26.69 -0.72
N TRP A 80 -12.65 -26.81 0.02
CA TRP A 80 -12.16 -28.08 0.55
C TRP A 80 -12.11 -28.15 2.07
N GLY A 81 -12.22 -27.02 2.78
CA GLY A 81 -12.05 -26.96 4.23
C GLY A 81 -13.08 -27.78 5.02
N TRP A 82 -14.21 -28.16 4.42
CA TRP A 82 -15.18 -29.07 5.05
C TRP A 82 -14.61 -30.49 5.28
N PHE A 83 -13.60 -30.90 4.51
CA PHE A 83 -12.84 -32.13 4.77
C PHE A 83 -11.89 -32.00 5.97
N ALA A 84 -11.59 -30.78 6.41
CA ALA A 84 -10.69 -30.48 7.53
C ALA A 84 -11.41 -29.62 8.59
N PRO A 85 -12.48 -30.15 9.23
CA PRO A 85 -13.39 -29.36 10.06
C PRO A 85 -12.73 -28.71 11.28
N TYR A 86 -11.68 -29.32 11.83
CA TYR A 86 -10.93 -28.76 12.96
C TYR A 86 -9.97 -27.65 12.54
N MET A 87 -9.52 -27.66 11.28
CA MET A 87 -8.54 -26.71 10.76
C MET A 87 -9.19 -25.51 10.07
N LYS A 88 -10.35 -25.71 9.43
CA LYS A 88 -11.08 -24.65 8.73
C LYS A 88 -11.20 -23.33 9.53
N PRO A 89 -11.66 -23.32 10.79
CA PRO A 89 -11.77 -22.06 11.55
C PRO A 89 -10.41 -21.41 11.83
N THR A 90 -9.37 -22.21 12.03
CA THR A 90 -8.00 -21.71 12.23
C THR A 90 -7.50 -20.99 10.98
N TYR A 91 -7.72 -21.57 9.80
CA TYR A 91 -7.34 -20.93 8.53
C TYR A 91 -8.16 -19.70 8.21
N ALA A 92 -9.45 -19.67 8.55
CA ALA A 92 -10.26 -18.47 8.39
C ALA A 92 -9.70 -17.30 9.23
N ASN A 93 -9.32 -17.57 10.48
CA ASN A 93 -8.68 -16.56 11.33
C ASN A 93 -7.32 -16.12 10.76
N TYR A 94 -6.54 -17.05 10.20
CA TYR A 94 -5.27 -16.74 9.55
C TYR A 94 -5.46 -15.86 8.30
N VAL A 95 -6.39 -16.22 7.42
CA VAL A 95 -6.70 -15.45 6.19
C VAL A 95 -7.08 -14.02 6.56
N GLN A 96 -7.94 -13.84 7.57
CA GLN A 96 -8.28 -12.51 8.06
C GLN A 96 -7.03 -11.74 8.54
N ALA A 97 -6.19 -12.37 9.37
CA ALA A 97 -4.96 -11.74 9.85
C ALA A 97 -3.97 -11.41 8.71
N ALA A 98 -3.93 -12.21 7.65
CA ALA A 98 -3.12 -11.97 6.47
C ALA A 98 -3.62 -10.77 5.67
N TYR A 99 -4.94 -10.61 5.52
CA TYR A 99 -5.52 -9.40 4.94
C TYR A 99 -5.26 -8.16 5.79
N ASP A 100 -5.41 -8.24 7.12
CA ASP A 100 -5.10 -7.13 8.03
C ASP A 100 -3.62 -6.70 7.90
N GLN A 101 -2.71 -7.66 7.69
CA GLN A 101 -1.30 -7.39 7.42
C GLN A 101 -1.10 -6.71 6.05
N ILE A 102 -1.76 -7.20 4.99
CA ILE A 102 -1.70 -6.59 3.65
C ILE A 102 -2.19 -5.14 3.72
N ASP A 103 -3.34 -4.88 4.34
CA ASP A 103 -3.92 -3.54 4.45
C ASP A 103 -2.97 -2.58 5.18
N ALA A 104 -2.33 -3.04 6.25
CA ALA A 104 -1.33 -2.24 6.98
C ALA A 104 -0.11 -1.91 6.10
N TRP A 105 0.33 -2.84 5.27
CA TRP A 105 1.46 -2.63 4.36
C TRP A 105 1.10 -1.79 3.13
N GLU A 106 -0.10 -1.93 2.57
CA GLU A 106 -0.63 -1.05 1.53
C GLU A 106 -0.70 0.40 2.04
N ALA A 107 -1.17 0.62 3.28
CA ALA A 107 -1.15 1.94 3.91
C ALA A 107 0.27 2.49 4.09
N TRP A 108 1.25 1.65 4.44
CA TRP A 108 2.66 2.03 4.52
C TRP A 108 3.23 2.44 3.15
N VAL A 109 2.93 1.67 2.09
CA VAL A 109 3.35 2.00 0.72
C VAL A 109 2.76 3.33 0.29
N ALA A 110 1.46 3.55 0.53
CA ALA A 110 0.78 4.80 0.20
C ALA A 110 1.43 6.00 0.90
N ALA A 111 1.71 5.89 2.21
CA ALA A 111 2.39 6.92 2.97
C ALA A 111 3.80 7.21 2.42
N LYS A 112 4.58 6.17 2.09
CA LYS A 112 5.93 6.34 1.54
C LYS A 112 5.94 6.95 0.14
N LYS A 113 4.97 6.59 -0.70
CA LYS A 113 4.79 7.25 -1.99
C LYS A 113 4.41 8.72 -1.80
N ALA A 114 3.47 9.02 -0.91
CA ALA A 114 3.10 10.41 -0.62
C ALA A 114 4.29 11.26 -0.12
N GLU A 115 5.21 10.69 0.66
CA GLU A 115 6.46 11.37 1.04
C GLU A 115 7.37 11.67 -0.16
N ARG A 116 7.56 10.71 -1.08
CA ARG A 116 8.35 10.90 -2.31
C ARG A 116 7.71 11.93 -3.25
N ASP A 117 6.41 12.15 -3.10
CA ASP A 117 5.65 13.01 -3.98
C ASP A 117 5.83 14.48 -3.61
N LYS A 118 6.13 14.78 -2.35
CA LYS A 118 6.39 16.15 -1.88
C LYS A 118 7.46 16.83 -2.73
N ALA A 119 7.16 18.04 -3.16
CA ALA A 119 8.03 18.86 -3.98
C ALA A 119 8.68 19.97 -3.15
N ILE A 120 9.89 20.36 -3.55
CA ILE A 120 10.59 21.48 -2.92
C ILE A 120 10.46 22.69 -3.85
N ILE A 121 9.71 23.70 -3.44
CA ILE A 121 9.58 24.93 -4.20
C ILE A 121 10.28 26.09 -3.51
N ARG A 122 10.94 26.93 -4.28
CA ARG A 122 11.53 28.19 -3.79
C ARG A 122 10.79 29.35 -4.43
N ILE A 123 10.12 30.16 -3.62
CA ILE A 123 9.39 31.33 -4.07
C ILE A 123 10.25 32.56 -3.84
N VAL A 124 10.54 33.28 -4.91
CA VAL A 124 11.30 34.52 -4.91
C VAL A 124 10.46 35.61 -5.55
N SER A 125 10.51 36.83 -5.01
CA SER A 125 9.81 37.97 -5.60
C SER A 125 10.68 39.20 -5.74
N SER A 126 10.25 40.09 -6.62
CA SER A 126 10.76 41.45 -6.76
C SER A 126 9.58 42.43 -6.66
N PRO A 127 9.47 43.27 -5.61
CA PRO A 127 10.40 43.40 -4.47
C PRO A 127 10.43 42.17 -3.54
N THR A 128 11.51 42.01 -2.77
CA THR A 128 11.63 40.97 -1.73
C THR A 128 10.84 41.36 -0.46
N ASN A 129 10.65 40.42 0.46
CA ASN A 129 9.83 40.53 1.67
C ASN A 129 8.33 40.71 1.37
N ALA A 130 7.83 40.05 0.32
CA ALA A 130 6.40 39.94 0.07
C ALA A 130 5.81 38.80 0.92
N GLU A 131 4.63 39.01 1.49
CA GLU A 131 3.83 37.97 2.14
C GLU A 131 3.44 36.90 1.13
N ILE A 132 3.58 35.63 1.54
CA ILE A 132 3.29 34.48 0.69
C ILE A 132 1.98 33.84 1.15
N TRP A 133 1.05 33.70 0.22
CA TRP A 133 -0.20 32.96 0.38
C TRP A 133 -0.21 31.81 -0.63
N ILE A 134 -0.59 30.62 -0.18
CA ILE A 134 -0.69 29.40 -0.99
C ILE A 134 -2.12 28.88 -0.82
N ASP A 135 -2.84 28.69 -1.92
CA ASP A 135 -4.23 28.21 -1.95
C ASP A 135 -5.16 29.00 -1.00
N ASP A 136 -5.03 30.33 -1.04
CA ASP A 136 -5.74 31.29 -0.20
C ASP A 136 -5.45 31.18 1.32
N GLU A 137 -4.49 30.37 1.74
CA GLU A 137 -3.98 30.33 3.12
C GLU A 137 -2.70 31.16 3.27
N ASN A 138 -2.63 31.98 4.33
CA ASN A 138 -1.44 32.76 4.64
C ASN A 138 -0.35 31.86 5.25
N SER A 139 0.80 31.76 4.59
CA SER A 139 1.93 30.99 5.11
C SER A 139 2.60 31.62 6.35
N ASN A 140 2.32 32.90 6.63
CA ASN A 140 3.01 33.75 7.60
C ASN A 140 4.53 33.90 7.33
N LEU A 141 4.97 33.61 6.11
CA LEU A 141 6.35 33.70 5.66
C LEU A 141 6.51 34.78 4.58
N LEU A 142 7.74 35.23 4.38
CA LEU A 142 8.10 36.30 3.45
C LEU A 142 9.08 35.81 2.38
N THR A 143 9.00 36.37 1.18
CA THR A 143 9.95 36.04 0.10
C THR A 143 11.35 36.60 0.35
N PRO A 144 12.43 35.88 -0.01
CA PRO A 144 12.44 34.53 -0.61
C PRO A 144 12.30 33.41 0.44
N GLN A 145 11.43 32.44 0.17
CA GLN A 145 11.19 31.30 1.05
C GLN A 145 11.24 29.98 0.27
N THR A 146 11.71 28.91 0.93
CA THR A 146 11.63 27.54 0.40
C THR A 146 10.56 26.76 1.18
N PHE A 147 9.69 26.06 0.47
CA PHE A 147 8.71 25.11 1.00
C PHE A 147 9.14 23.71 0.56
N ASP A 148 9.26 22.78 1.49
CA ASP A 148 9.79 21.42 1.27
C ASP A 148 8.74 20.32 1.41
N ASP A 149 7.48 20.68 1.68
CA ASP A 149 6.39 19.76 1.92
C ASP A 149 5.14 20.01 1.08
N LEU A 150 5.27 20.76 -0.02
CA LEU A 150 4.14 21.06 -0.89
C LEU A 150 3.74 19.83 -1.71
N SER A 151 2.46 19.50 -1.74
CA SER A 151 1.92 18.42 -2.55
C SER A 151 2.13 18.69 -4.05
N PRO A 152 2.21 17.66 -4.90
CA PRO A 152 2.14 17.86 -6.35
C PRO A 152 0.74 18.30 -6.77
N GLY A 153 0.68 19.13 -7.80
CA GLY A 153 -0.57 19.66 -8.33
C GLY A 153 -0.47 21.13 -8.67
N ASP A 154 -1.61 21.71 -9.00
CA ASP A 154 -1.74 23.14 -9.23
C ASP A 154 -1.99 23.85 -7.90
N HIS A 155 -1.15 24.83 -7.61
CA HIS A 155 -1.25 25.66 -6.41
C HIS A 155 -1.38 27.13 -6.80
N THR A 156 -2.33 27.84 -6.20
CA THR A 156 -2.51 29.27 -6.43
C THR A 156 -1.60 30.04 -5.48
N ILE A 157 -0.64 30.79 -6.03
CA ILE A 157 0.30 31.60 -5.26
C ILE A 157 -0.15 33.04 -5.33
N LYS A 158 -0.37 33.64 -4.16
CA LYS A 158 -0.69 35.06 -4.01
C LYS A 158 0.40 35.73 -3.19
N LEU A 159 1.00 36.77 -3.76
CA LEU A 159 2.05 37.55 -3.12
C LEU A 159 1.53 38.94 -2.82
N LYS A 160 1.75 39.43 -1.60
CA LYS A 160 1.36 40.79 -1.20
C LYS A 160 2.56 41.53 -0.65
N TYR A 161 2.80 42.73 -1.16
CA TYR A 161 3.88 43.59 -0.67
C TYR A 161 3.35 44.99 -0.40
N VAL A 162 3.49 45.45 0.83
CA VAL A 162 3.06 46.79 1.22
C VAL A 162 4.28 47.64 1.56
N SER A 163 4.40 48.80 0.91
CA SER A 163 5.46 49.76 1.17
C SER A 163 4.93 51.19 1.15
N SER A 164 5.35 52.01 2.10
CA SER A 164 5.01 53.44 2.14
C SER A 164 5.46 54.23 0.90
N ARG A 165 6.37 53.70 0.08
CA ARG A 165 6.86 54.35 -1.15
C ARG A 165 6.18 53.91 -2.44
N ARG A 166 5.72 52.66 -2.50
CA ARG A 166 5.16 52.03 -3.72
C ARG A 166 3.69 51.64 -3.56
N GLY A 167 3.07 51.93 -2.41
CA GLY A 167 1.73 51.46 -2.11
C GLY A 167 1.70 49.95 -1.91
N GLN A 168 0.61 49.34 -2.36
CA GLN A 168 0.35 47.90 -2.30
C GLN A 168 0.62 47.30 -3.67
N LEU A 169 1.52 46.30 -3.71
CA LEU A 169 1.78 45.49 -4.88
C LEU A 169 1.24 44.08 -4.64
N GLU A 170 0.63 43.50 -5.65
CA GLU A 170 0.13 42.13 -5.60
C GLU A 170 0.54 41.33 -6.84
N TYR A 171 0.57 40.02 -6.69
CA TYR A 171 0.71 39.07 -7.79
C TYR A 171 -0.11 37.83 -7.45
N GLU A 172 -0.84 37.30 -8.42
CA GLU A 172 -1.61 36.06 -8.27
C GLU A 172 -1.43 35.23 -9.54
N ASP A 173 -0.98 33.99 -9.38
CA ASP A 173 -0.77 33.05 -10.49
C ASP A 173 -0.84 31.61 -9.99
N THR A 174 -1.16 30.70 -10.90
CA THR A 174 -1.18 29.27 -10.61
C THR A 174 0.14 28.65 -11.05
N ILE A 175 0.83 28.01 -10.12
CA ILE A 175 2.01 27.19 -10.43
C ILE A 175 1.65 25.72 -10.45
N THR A 176 2.16 24.99 -11.43
CA THR A 176 2.13 23.54 -11.43
C THR A 176 3.38 23.00 -10.75
N VAL A 177 3.16 22.26 -9.67
CA VAL A 177 4.19 21.63 -8.84
C VAL A 177 4.29 20.16 -9.24
N GLU A 178 5.47 19.77 -9.70
CA GLU A 178 5.72 18.41 -10.18
C GLU A 178 6.25 17.52 -9.05
N LYS A 179 5.71 16.29 -9.00
CA LYS A 179 6.05 15.23 -8.05
C LYS A 179 7.56 15.06 -7.84
N GLY A 180 8.02 15.21 -6.60
CA GLY A 180 9.41 14.98 -6.19
C GLY A 180 10.45 15.92 -6.83
N LYS A 181 10.04 17.02 -7.46
CA LYS A 181 10.97 17.97 -8.09
C LYS A 181 11.29 19.16 -7.18
N THR A 182 12.49 19.70 -7.38
CA THR A 182 12.89 20.99 -6.81
C THR A 182 12.81 22.08 -7.87
N LYS A 183 12.06 23.16 -7.63
CA LYS A 183 11.90 24.25 -8.60
C LYS A 183 11.89 25.63 -7.93
N GLU A 184 12.59 26.59 -8.52
CA GLU A 184 12.49 28.00 -8.13
C GLU A 184 11.49 28.73 -9.03
N PHE A 185 10.58 29.47 -8.42
CA PHE A 185 9.65 30.38 -9.08
C PHE A 185 10.02 31.82 -8.71
N ARG A 186 10.09 32.68 -9.73
CA ARG A 186 10.45 34.08 -9.58
C ARG A 186 9.33 34.96 -10.12
N PHE A 187 8.80 35.81 -9.25
CA PHE A 187 7.67 36.66 -9.55
C PHE A 187 8.06 38.14 -9.47
N VAL A 188 7.41 38.97 -10.29
CA VAL A 188 7.55 40.42 -10.25
C VAL A 188 6.18 40.97 -9.90
N LEU A 189 6.09 41.70 -8.77
CA LEU A 189 4.80 42.21 -8.30
C LEU A 189 4.45 43.52 -9.00
N GLU A 190 3.17 43.72 -9.24
CA GLU A 190 2.61 44.89 -9.93
C GLU A 190 1.70 45.69 -8.99
N GLU A 191 1.51 46.99 -9.27
CA GLU A 191 0.64 47.85 -8.47
C GLU A 191 -0.82 47.41 -8.60
N VAL A 192 -1.54 47.41 -7.47
CA VAL A 192 -2.99 47.16 -7.48
C VAL A 192 -3.69 48.41 -8.01
N SER A 193 -4.36 48.30 -9.16
CA SER A 193 -5.13 49.39 -9.80
C SER A 193 -6.42 49.71 -9.07
#